data_AF-A0A0N1AGD0-F1
#
_entry.id   AF-A0A0N1AGD0-F1
#
_cell.length_a   1.000
_cell.length_b   1.000
_cell.length_c   1.000
_cell.angle_alpha   90.00
_cell.angle_beta   90.00
_cell.angle_gamma   90.00
#
_symmetry.space_group_name_H-M   'P 1'
#
loop_
_entity.id
_entity.type
_entity.pdbx_description
1 polymer ?
#
loop_
_entity_poly.entity_id
_entity_poly.type
_entity_poly.pdbx_seq_one_letter_code
_entity_poly.pdbx_strand_id
1 'polypeptide(L)' 'MFGAICPEHDKCVGLVLPFCNTETMALHLAEISLAVAPGSHAVVLMDQAGWHTTGKLEVPSNISIIALPA' A
#
# COMPACT_ATOMS: atom_id res chain seq x y z
N MET A 1 -2.37 -6.08 11.13
CA MET A 1 -1.60 -6.77 10.07
C MET A 1 -1.92 -6.07 8.76
N PHE A 2 -0.93 -5.86 7.91
CA PHE A 2 -1.10 -5.28 6.58
C PHE A 2 -0.73 -6.32 5.54
N GLY A 3 -1.44 -6.33 4.42
CA GLY A 3 -1.21 -7.28 3.33
C GLY A 3 -1.66 -6.69 2.00
N ALA A 4 -0.85 -6.92 0.97
CA ALA A 4 -1.18 -6.57 -0.40
C ALA A 4 -0.77 -7.73 -1.32
N ILE A 5 -1.57 -7.94 -2.37
CA ILE A 5 -1.35 -8.99 -3.36
C ILE A 5 -1.40 -8.41 -4.77
N CYS A 6 -0.57 -8.94 -5.66
CA CYS A 6 -0.66 -8.75 -7.10
C CYS A 6 -0.89 -10.12 -7.74
N PRO A 7 -2.16 -10.52 -7.97
CA PRO A 7 -2.49 -11.87 -8.42
C PRO A 7 -1.88 -12.23 -9.77
N GLU A 8 -1.84 -11.27 -10.70
CA GLU A 8 -1.28 -11.46 -12.04
C GLU A 8 0.20 -11.89 -12.01
N HIS A 9 0.94 -11.43 -11.00
CA HIS A 9 2.38 -11.69 -10.87
C HIS A 9 2.70 -12.72 -9.78
N ASP A 10 1.69 -13.34 -9.16
CA ASP A 10 1.83 -14.26 -8.02
C ASP A 10 2.73 -13.70 -6.90
N LYS A 11 2.53 -12.41 -6.57
CA LYS A 11 3.32 -11.71 -5.54
C LYS A 11 2.44 -11.24 -4.41
N CYS A 12 2.98 -11.28 -3.20
CA CYS A 12 2.37 -10.69 -2.03
C CYS A 12 3.43 -10.04 -1.14
N VAL A 13 3.00 -9.06 -0.36
CA VAL A 13 3.76 -8.49 0.74
C VAL A 13 2.87 -8.42 1.97
N GLY A 14 3.45 -8.61 3.15
CA GLY A 14 2.70 -8.58 4.40
C GLY A 14 3.57 -8.15 5.57
N LEU A 15 2.99 -7.35 6.46
CA LEU A 15 3.64 -6.85 7.67
C LEU A 15 2.77 -7.11 8.91
N VAL A 16 3.40 -7.66 9.94
CA VAL A 16 2.82 -7.75 11.30
C VAL A 16 3.39 -6.61 12.13
N LEU A 17 2.58 -5.58 12.34
CA LEU A 17 2.95 -4.36 13.06
C LEU A 17 2.04 -4.15 14.28
N PRO A 18 2.54 -3.48 15.33
CA PRO A 18 1.81 -3.33 16.60
C PRO A 18 0.57 -2.41 16.51
N PHE A 19 0.46 -1.58 15.46
CA PHE A 19 -0.63 -0.63 15.28
C PHE A 19 -1.16 -0.65 13.85
N CYS A 20 -2.40 -0.19 13.66
CA CYS A 20 -2.99 0.11 12.35
C CYS A 20 -3.25 1.62 12.28
N ASN A 21 -2.28 2.36 11.73
CA ASN A 21 -2.31 3.81 11.66
C ASN A 21 -1.55 4.31 10.42
N THR A 22 -1.49 5.62 10.21
CA THR A 22 -0.84 6.22 9.04
C THR A 22 0.65 5.88 8.93
N GLU A 23 1.38 5.85 10.04
CA GLU A 23 2.81 5.53 10.06
C GLU A 23 3.07 4.09 9.62
N THR A 24 2.31 3.15 10.17
CA THR A 24 2.42 1.72 9.82
C THR A 24 1.91 1.42 8.42
N MET A 25 0.95 2.19 7.90
CA MET A 25 0.55 2.12 6.49
C MET A 25 1.64 2.63 5.55
N ALA A 26 2.37 3.70 5.91
CA ALA A 26 3.50 4.18 5.12
C ALA A 26 4.61 3.12 5.02
N LEU A 27 4.90 2.40 6.11
CA LEU A 27 5.80 1.24 6.08
C LEU A 27 5.31 0.15 5.13
N HIS A 28 4.00 -0.11 5.11
CA HIS A 28 3.43 -1.08 4.18
C HIS A 28 3.55 -0.63 2.71
N LEU A 29 3.30 0.64 2.41
CA LEU A 29 3.50 1.18 1.05
C LEU A 29 4.97 1.12 0.61
N ALA A 30 5.92 1.35 1.52
CA ALA A 30 7.34 1.18 1.23
C ALA A 30 7.67 -0.28 0.85
N GLU A 31 7.15 -1.27 1.58
CA GLU A 31 7.35 -2.68 1.23
C GLU A 31 6.68 -3.06 -0.10
N ILE A 32 5.48 -2.55 -0.38
CA ILE A 32 4.86 -2.71 -1.71
C ILE A 32 5.79 -2.15 -2.78
N SER A 33 6.30 -0.94 -2.59
CA SER A 33 7.17 -0.25 -3.55
C SER A 33 8.43 -1.05 -3.87
N LEU A 34 9.04 -1.70 -2.87
CA LEU A 34 10.20 -2.58 -3.05
C LEU A 34 9.86 -3.86 -3.84
N ALA A 35 8.63 -4.36 -3.74
CA ALA A 35 8.18 -5.56 -4.46
C ALA A 35 7.76 -5.28 -5.91
N VAL A 36 7.54 -4.01 -6.28
CA VAL A 36 7.22 -3.59 -7.66
C VAL A 36 8.39 -3.91 -8.57
N ALA A 37 8.11 -4.56 -9.71
CA ALA A 37 9.15 -4.91 -10.68
C ALA A 37 9.83 -3.65 -11.25
N PRO A 38 11.14 -3.70 -11.56
CA PRO A 38 11.83 -2.58 -12.18
C PRO A 38 11.12 -2.08 -13.44
N GLY A 39 10.96 -0.75 -13.57
CA GLY A 39 10.26 -0.13 -14.70
C GLY A 39 8.72 -0.23 -14.66
N SER A 40 8.14 -0.76 -13.58
CA SER A 40 6.69 -0.84 -13.38
C SER A 40 6.18 0.20 -12.38
N HIS A 41 4.87 0.46 -12.43
CA HIS A 41 4.14 1.32 -11.49
C HIS A 41 2.99 0.55 -10.88
N ALA A 42 2.86 0.56 -9.55
CA ALA A 42 1.77 -0.11 -8.86
C ALA A 42 0.56 0.80 -8.67
N VAL A 43 -0.61 0.25 -8.90
CA VAL A 43 -1.89 0.86 -8.52
C VAL A 43 -2.45 0.06 -7.35
N VAL A 44 -2.52 0.67 -6.17
CA VAL A 44 -3.00 0.04 -4.95
C VAL A 44 -4.46 0.43 -4.71
N LEU A 45 -5.32 -0.57 -4.67
CA LEU A 45 -6.73 -0.40 -4.32
C LEU A 45 -6.89 -0.50 -2.79
N MET A 46 -7.54 0.47 -2.18
CA MET A 46 -7.80 0.47 -0.73
C MET A 46 -9.19 1.01 -0.40
N ASP A 47 -9.72 0.61 0.75
CA ASP A 47 -10.92 1.23 1.33
C ASP A 47 -10.62 2.67 1.80
N GLN A 48 -11.66 3.37 2.25
CA GLN A 48 -11.56 4.77 2.67
C GLN A 48 -11.35 4.96 4.19
N ALA A 49 -10.71 4.01 4.89
CA ALA A 49 -10.34 4.23 6.29
C ALA A 49 -9.54 5.53 6.46
N GLY A 50 -9.73 6.25 7.57
CA GLY A 50 -9.13 7.59 7.73
C GLY A 50 -7.60 7.61 7.63
N TRP A 51 -6.93 6.50 7.93
CA TRP A 51 -5.48 6.34 7.80
C TRP A 51 -5.02 5.91 6.39
N HIS A 52 -5.94 5.54 5.50
CA HIS A 52 -5.71 5.32 4.06
C HIS A 52 -5.85 6.61 3.22
N THR A 53 -6.71 7.54 3.63
CA THR A 53 -7.09 8.71 2.81
C THR A 53 -6.49 10.04 3.29
N THR A 54 -5.77 10.03 4.41
CA THR A 54 -5.14 11.23 4.97
C THR A 54 -4.05 11.78 4.05
N GLY A 55 -4.00 13.10 3.89
CA GLY A 55 -2.92 13.79 3.17
C GLY A 55 -1.55 13.73 3.86
N LYS A 56 -1.47 13.11 5.04
CA LYS A 56 -0.20 12.83 5.75
C LYS A 56 0.44 11.50 5.34
N LEU A 57 -0.23 10.70 4.53
CA LEU A 57 0.28 9.40 4.10
C LEU A 57 1.39 9.61 3.05
N GLU A 58 2.59 9.12 3.35
CA GLU A 58 3.71 9.15 2.41
C GLU A 58 3.54 8.04 1.36
N VAL A 59 3.32 8.43 0.12
CA VAL A 59 3.14 7.51 -1.01
C VAL A 59 4.42 7.48 -1.85
N PRO A 60 5.09 6.33 -2.02
CA PRO A 60 6.23 6.19 -2.91
C PRO A 60 5.91 6.60 -4.35
N SER A 61 6.89 7.15 -5.08
CA SER A 61 6.68 7.71 -6.42
C SER A 61 6.24 6.69 -7.49
N ASN A 62 6.50 5.40 -7.26
CA ASN A 62 6.09 4.29 -8.13
C ASN A 62 4.74 3.66 -7.71
N ILE A 63 3.98 4.34 -6.85
CA ILE A 63 2.67 3.91 -6.38
C ILE A 63 1.63 5.01 -6.67
N SER A 64 0.46 4.59 -7.13
CA SER A 64 -0.76 5.40 -7.08
C SER A 64 -1.84 4.67 -6.30
N ILE A 65 -2.65 5.43 -5.57
CA ILE A 65 -3.74 4.90 -4.76
C ILE A 65 -5.07 5.17 -5.46
N ILE A 66 -5.91 4.15 -5.56
CA ILE A 66 -7.32 4.29 -5.92
C ILE A 66 -8.15 3.90 -4.69
N ALA A 67 -8.94 4.85 -4.22
CA ALA A 67 -9.94 4.60 -3.18
C ALA A 67 -11.15 3.87 -3.79
N LEU A 68 -11.56 2.77 -3.15
CA LEU A 68 -12.81 2.08 -3.48
C LEU A 68 -14.03 2.92 -3.08
N PRO A 69 -15.20 2.74 -3.73
CA PRO A 69 -16.44 3.38 -3.30
C PRO A 69 -16.79 3.09 -1.84
N ALA A 70 -17.52 4.03 -1.21
CA ALA A 70 -18.01 3.90 0.15
C ALA A 70 -19.24 2.99 0.24
#